data_AF-A0A2E7EEZ8-F1
#
_entry.id   AF-A0A2E7EEZ8-F1
#
_cell.length_a   1.000
_cell.length_b   1.000
_cell.length_c   1.000
_cell.angle_alpha   90.00
_cell.angle_beta   90.00
_cell.angle_gamma   90.00
#
_symmetry.space_group_name_H-M   'P 1'
#
loop_
_entity.id
_entity.type
_entity.pdbx_description
1 polymer ?
#
loop_
_entity_poly.entity_id
_entity_poly.type
_entity_poly.pdbx_seq_one_letter_code
_entity_poly.pdbx_strand_id
1 'polypeptide(L)'
;MNSRNHDLESESIVRESKDDVVDTTGTSSSESHSHDAVPRTRYRWRIVAIWSILLGASVTYMFIFPIARSAIDAWQPVDQGPVLEELTLGESIRLRSSEFFVVFWIFAVGASLGSFLNVVAGRMNQGTSISGSSRCSSCNARIRRWDLIPILAWFTLGGRCRTCHVEISPRYPFVEALTAGIFLLLLFVELLSGCANVPFKRHYFHDGFVWIIFYPKWDVVGTYAYHMTLLCFLLVMSLIQWERARIPRRLVLTGLGLGALVAAISPTLQPVAWLKHYPDWLAHWSWLERIDTTLAGLVVGACLGTVLKTAMFSNTQTAKSQRRYAPETASMILVGVYLGWQAALSIAVFTALFLICAVVIARRWPQITNMPASGWILLATILHICLWSSLTDWPLWPGPHSSVVSISMSCVGVVATCTLARLLSRKSRVANLINLELGEGVPS
;
A
#
# COMPACT_ATOMS: atom_id res chain seq x y z
N MET A 1 63.82 -1.48 -35.35
CA MET A 1 62.97 -0.32 -35.02
C MET A 1 61.53 -0.83 -34.99
N ASN A 2 61.05 -1.32 -33.85
CA ASN A 2 60.38 -0.56 -32.78
C ASN A 2 59.02 -0.01 -33.23
N SER A 3 57.90 -0.69 -32.91
CA SER A 3 56.90 -0.23 -31.94
C SER A 3 55.53 -0.94 -32.04
N ARG A 4 55.10 -1.51 -30.90
CA ARG A 4 53.76 -1.46 -30.26
C ARG A 4 52.55 -2.21 -30.87
N ASN A 5 52.18 -3.34 -30.24
CA ASN A 5 51.12 -3.50 -29.21
C ASN A 5 49.85 -2.60 -29.34
N HIS A 6 48.60 -3.05 -29.11
CA HIS A 6 48.10 -4.11 -28.22
C HIS A 6 46.59 -4.37 -28.52
N ASP A 7 46.13 -5.55 -28.10
CA ASP A 7 44.78 -5.88 -27.58
C ASP A 7 43.69 -6.48 -28.50
N LEU A 8 43.81 -7.80 -28.70
CA LEU A 8 42.69 -8.74 -28.71
C LEU A 8 43.16 -9.99 -27.94
N GLU A 9 42.61 -10.26 -26.77
CA GLU A 9 42.60 -11.63 -26.23
C GLU A 9 41.41 -11.80 -25.28
N SER A 10 40.33 -12.23 -25.91
CA SER A 10 39.22 -12.96 -25.33
C SER A 10 39.66 -14.36 -24.91
N GLU A 11 39.06 -14.84 -23.82
CA GLU A 11 38.88 -16.26 -23.49
C GLU A 11 40.15 -17.09 -23.17
N SER A 12 40.40 -17.30 -21.89
CA SER A 12 40.54 -18.65 -21.32
C SER A 12 40.83 -18.55 -19.82
N ILE A 13 40.69 -19.70 -19.14
CA ILE A 13 41.14 -19.96 -17.77
C ILE A 13 40.08 -19.70 -16.68
N VAL A 14 39.10 -20.59 -16.64
CA VAL A 14 38.48 -21.06 -15.40
C VAL A 14 38.87 -22.53 -15.24
N ARG A 15 39.90 -22.81 -14.43
CA ARG A 15 40.11 -24.07 -13.69
C ARG A 15 41.35 -23.95 -12.78
N GLU A 16 41.17 -24.48 -11.57
CA GLU A 16 42.18 -24.94 -10.62
C GLU A 16 43.12 -23.93 -9.94
N SER A 17 42.85 -23.68 -8.65
CA SER A 17 43.90 -23.81 -7.64
C SER A 17 43.26 -24.23 -6.31
N LYS A 18 43.40 -25.52 -6.02
CA LYS A 18 43.18 -26.14 -4.71
C LYS A 18 44.51 -26.11 -3.96
N ASP A 19 44.41 -25.94 -2.65
CA ASP A 19 45.38 -26.36 -1.63
C ASP A 19 46.77 -25.72 -1.65
N ASP A 20 47.01 -24.82 -0.70
CA ASP A 20 48.27 -24.71 0.08
C ASP A 20 48.15 -23.56 1.10
N VAL A 21 47.75 -23.86 2.35
CA VAL A 21 48.14 -23.01 3.49
C VAL A 21 48.55 -23.90 4.65
N VAL A 22 49.84 -23.76 4.94
CA VAL A 22 50.65 -24.41 5.96
C VAL A 22 50.22 -24.04 7.38
N ASP A 23 50.33 -25.02 8.25
CA ASP A 23 50.24 -24.96 9.70
C ASP A 23 51.38 -24.10 10.29
N THR A 24 51.05 -22.96 10.90
CA THR A 24 51.98 -22.26 11.80
C THR A 24 51.26 -21.88 13.08
N THR A 25 51.63 -22.60 14.13
CA THR A 25 51.47 -22.25 15.54
C THR A 25 51.98 -20.83 15.80
N GLY A 26 51.06 -19.94 16.15
CA GLY A 26 51.35 -18.56 16.52
C GLY A 26 50.31 -18.07 17.52
N THR A 27 50.69 -18.10 18.80
CA THR A 27 49.95 -17.50 19.91
C THR A 27 49.71 -16.01 19.65
N SER A 28 48.47 -15.64 19.35
CA SER A 28 47.97 -14.28 19.52
C SER A 28 46.58 -14.32 20.14
N SER A 29 46.50 -13.80 21.35
CA SER A 29 45.31 -13.57 22.15
C SER A 29 44.15 -12.97 21.34
N SER A 30 43.19 -13.81 20.95
CA SER A 30 41.87 -13.35 20.54
C SER A 30 41.05 -13.07 21.79
N GLU A 31 40.85 -11.80 22.13
CA GLU A 31 39.78 -11.39 23.03
C GLU A 31 38.45 -11.88 22.45
N SER A 32 37.94 -12.97 23.02
CA SER A 32 36.59 -13.43 22.79
C SER A 32 35.64 -12.45 23.47
N HIS A 33 35.13 -11.48 22.71
CA HIS A 33 33.93 -10.77 23.13
C HIS A 33 32.80 -11.79 23.26
N SER A 34 32.56 -12.23 24.49
CA SER A 34 31.40 -12.99 24.91
C SER A 34 30.16 -12.13 24.64
N HIS A 35 29.55 -12.30 23.47
CA HIS A 35 28.20 -11.84 23.24
C HIS A 35 27.30 -12.59 24.21
N ASP A 36 26.84 -11.90 25.26
CA ASP A 36 25.85 -12.37 26.21
C ASP A 36 24.61 -12.87 25.44
N ALA A 37 24.53 -14.19 25.26
CA ALA A 37 23.40 -14.82 24.62
C ALA A 37 22.18 -14.62 25.52
N VAL A 38 21.23 -13.77 25.09
CA VAL A 38 19.98 -13.58 25.82
C VAL A 38 19.31 -14.94 26.06
N PRO A 39 18.95 -15.29 27.31
CA PRO A 39 18.48 -16.63 27.62
C PRO A 39 17.20 -16.95 26.84
N ARG A 40 17.21 -18.09 26.12
CA ARG A 40 16.10 -18.60 25.29
C ARG A 40 14.74 -18.62 26.00
N THR A 41 14.73 -18.62 27.34
CA THR A 41 13.56 -18.59 28.20
C THR A 41 12.73 -17.30 28.08
N ARG A 42 13.37 -16.13 27.92
CA ARG A 42 12.64 -14.84 27.78
C ARG A 42 11.78 -14.80 26.53
N TYR A 43 12.26 -15.37 25.42
CA TYR A 43 11.50 -15.43 24.16
C TYR A 43 10.24 -16.31 24.27
N ARG A 44 10.33 -17.44 24.98
CA ARG A 44 9.21 -18.38 25.14
C ARG A 44 8.04 -17.75 25.90
N TRP A 45 8.31 -16.99 26.97
CA TRP A 45 7.26 -16.34 27.76
C TRP A 45 6.52 -15.24 27.00
N ARG A 46 7.22 -14.43 26.20
CA ARG A 46 6.58 -13.40 25.37
C ARG A 46 5.66 -14.01 24.32
N ILE A 47 6.07 -15.12 23.71
CA ILE A 47 5.24 -15.87 22.77
C ILE A 47 3.97 -16.37 23.47
N VAL A 48 4.11 -17.06 24.60
CA VAL A 48 2.96 -17.59 25.35
C VAL A 48 2.00 -16.47 25.75
N ALA A 49 2.51 -15.36 26.31
CA ALA A 49 1.67 -14.23 26.72
C ALA A 49 0.87 -13.62 25.56
N ILE A 50 1.50 -13.40 24.41
CA ILE A 50 0.83 -12.84 23.23
C ILE A 50 -0.28 -13.78 22.74
N TRP A 51 0.01 -15.08 22.61
CA TRP A 51 -0.99 -16.05 22.16
C TRP A 51 -2.13 -16.21 23.17
N SER A 52 -1.85 -16.16 24.46
CA SER A 52 -2.90 -16.19 25.50
C SER A 52 -3.83 -14.98 25.43
N ILE A 53 -3.29 -13.77 25.19
CA ILE A 53 -4.10 -12.56 25.02
C ILE A 53 -4.99 -12.66 23.77
N LEU A 54 -4.40 -13.08 22.64
CA LEU A 54 -5.15 -13.23 21.40
C LEU A 54 -6.26 -14.29 21.52
N LEU A 55 -5.94 -15.44 22.13
CA LEU A 55 -6.93 -16.49 22.38
C LEU A 55 -8.04 -16.00 23.31
N GLY A 56 -7.68 -15.32 24.41
CA GLY A 56 -8.64 -14.75 25.35
C GLY A 56 -9.60 -13.78 24.67
N ALA A 57 -9.09 -12.82 23.90
CA ALA A 57 -9.91 -11.86 23.15
C ALA A 57 -10.84 -12.55 22.13
N SER A 58 -10.35 -13.60 21.46
CA SER A 58 -11.13 -14.38 20.50
C SER A 58 -12.29 -15.12 21.18
N VAL A 59 -12.01 -15.80 22.31
CA VAL A 59 -13.03 -16.50 23.10
C VAL A 59 -14.07 -15.53 23.65
N THR A 60 -13.64 -14.36 24.14
CA THR A 60 -14.55 -13.30 24.59
C THR A 60 -15.48 -12.84 23.47
N TYR A 61 -14.95 -12.60 22.27
CA TYR A 61 -15.76 -12.18 21.13
C TYR A 61 -16.73 -13.28 20.65
N MET A 62 -16.27 -14.54 20.62
CA MET A 62 -17.05 -15.67 20.10
C MET A 62 -18.15 -16.16 21.05
N PHE A 63 -17.90 -16.16 22.36
CA PHE A 63 -18.81 -16.77 23.35
C PHE A 63 -19.42 -15.75 24.30
N ILE A 64 -18.61 -14.85 24.87
CA ILE A 64 -19.09 -13.93 25.90
C ILE A 64 -20.02 -12.88 25.28
N PHE A 65 -19.68 -12.34 24.10
CA PHE A 65 -20.50 -11.32 23.46
C PHE A 65 -21.92 -11.79 23.06
N PRO A 66 -22.11 -12.96 22.40
CA PRO A 66 -23.45 -13.47 22.11
C PRO A 66 -24.25 -13.80 23.37
N ILE A 67 -23.63 -14.40 24.39
CA ILE A 67 -24.31 -14.73 25.66
C ILE A 67 -24.74 -13.45 26.37
N ALA A 68 -23.84 -12.46 26.46
CA ALA A 68 -24.14 -11.17 27.08
C ALA A 68 -25.26 -10.44 26.33
N ARG A 69 -25.25 -10.44 24.99
CA ARG A 69 -26.30 -9.82 24.19
C ARG A 69 -27.65 -10.54 24.34
N SER A 70 -27.65 -11.87 24.27
CA SER A 70 -28.86 -12.67 24.50
C SER A 70 -29.43 -12.44 25.91
N ALA A 71 -28.56 -12.29 26.91
CA ALA A 71 -28.98 -11.93 28.26
C ALA A 71 -29.54 -10.51 28.30
N ILE A 72 -28.92 -9.51 27.67
CA ILE A 72 -29.45 -8.13 27.64
C ILE A 72 -30.84 -8.09 26.97
N ASP A 73 -31.00 -8.77 25.84
CA ASP A 73 -32.25 -8.81 25.08
C ASP A 73 -33.37 -9.50 25.89
N ALA A 74 -33.05 -10.50 26.72
CA ALA A 74 -34.01 -11.13 27.63
C ALA A 74 -34.48 -10.21 28.78
N TRP A 75 -33.70 -9.18 29.13
CA TRP A 75 -34.03 -8.23 30.20
C TRP A 75 -34.70 -6.95 29.69
N GLN A 76 -34.61 -6.67 28.39
CA GLN A 76 -35.29 -5.55 27.73
C GLN A 76 -36.05 -6.06 26.50
N PRO A 77 -37.33 -6.46 26.63
CA PRO A 77 -38.15 -6.78 25.48
C PRO A 77 -38.43 -5.48 24.71
N VAL A 78 -37.54 -5.14 23.79
CA VAL A 78 -37.73 -4.09 22.80
C VAL A 78 -38.59 -4.69 21.70
N ASP A 79 -39.71 -4.04 21.35
CA ASP A 79 -40.48 -4.35 20.13
C ASP A 79 -39.58 -4.12 18.91
N GLN A 80 -38.83 -5.13 18.51
CA GLN A 80 -38.01 -5.07 17.31
C GLN A 80 -38.90 -5.41 16.12
N GLY A 81 -38.93 -4.49 15.14
CA GLY A 81 -39.61 -4.70 13.87
C GLY A 81 -39.16 -5.99 13.20
N PRO A 82 -39.99 -6.53 12.29
CA PRO A 82 -39.74 -7.83 11.69
C PRO A 82 -38.45 -7.77 10.86
N VAL A 83 -37.73 -8.90 10.78
CA VAL A 83 -36.63 -9.21 9.82
C VAL A 83 -35.19 -9.23 10.37
N LEU A 84 -34.96 -9.41 11.67
CA LEU A 84 -33.75 -10.15 12.11
C LEU A 84 -34.15 -11.22 13.14
N GLU A 85 -34.74 -12.26 12.56
CA GLU A 85 -34.78 -13.66 13.01
C GLU A 85 -33.98 -13.95 14.29
N GLU A 86 -34.66 -14.47 15.31
CA GLU A 86 -34.12 -14.98 16.57
C GLU A 86 -33.06 -16.08 16.31
N LEU A 87 -31.84 -15.67 15.99
CA LEU A 87 -30.72 -16.60 15.85
C LEU A 87 -30.54 -17.33 17.17
N THR A 88 -30.66 -18.66 17.15
CA THR A 88 -30.35 -19.48 18.32
C THR A 88 -28.93 -19.18 18.80
N LEU A 89 -28.64 -19.36 20.10
CA LEU A 89 -27.29 -19.15 20.64
C LEU A 89 -26.22 -19.90 19.82
N GLY A 90 -26.56 -21.11 19.36
CA GLY A 90 -25.71 -21.92 18.50
C GLY A 90 -25.42 -21.28 17.14
N GLU A 91 -26.43 -20.69 16.49
CA GLU A 91 -26.26 -19.97 15.21
C GLU A 91 -25.46 -18.69 15.39
N SER A 92 -25.74 -17.92 16.45
CA SER A 92 -24.97 -16.72 16.80
C SER A 92 -23.48 -17.03 17.02
N ILE A 93 -23.15 -18.09 17.77
CA ILE A 93 -21.76 -18.52 17.97
C ILE A 93 -21.13 -18.93 16.64
N ARG A 94 -21.83 -19.71 15.80
CA ARG A 94 -21.32 -20.14 14.48
C ARG A 94 -21.01 -18.95 13.59
N LEU A 95 -21.93 -17.98 13.49
CA LEU A 95 -21.76 -16.76 12.70
C LEU A 95 -20.57 -15.94 13.19
N ARG A 96 -20.50 -15.62 14.49
CA ARG A 96 -19.39 -14.84 15.07
C ARG A 96 -18.04 -15.54 14.93
N SER A 97 -18.02 -16.87 15.09
CA SER A 97 -16.80 -17.68 14.90
C SER A 97 -16.29 -17.57 13.48
N SER A 98 -17.20 -17.64 12.51
CA SER A 98 -16.86 -17.50 11.11
C SER A 98 -16.40 -16.07 10.80
N GLU A 99 -17.10 -15.03 11.27
CA GLU A 99 -16.71 -13.61 11.17
C GLU A 99 -15.27 -13.39 11.63
N PHE A 100 -14.98 -13.83 12.85
CA PHE A 100 -13.65 -13.76 13.42
C PHE A 100 -12.60 -14.45 12.55
N PHE A 101 -12.90 -15.66 12.08
CA PHE A 101 -11.98 -16.44 11.26
C PHE A 101 -11.59 -15.72 9.96
N VAL A 102 -12.54 -15.13 9.22
CA VAL A 102 -12.19 -14.42 7.96
C VAL A 102 -11.47 -13.12 8.26
N VAL A 103 -11.90 -12.34 9.24
CA VAL A 103 -11.20 -11.10 9.61
C VAL A 103 -9.75 -11.42 9.98
N PHE A 104 -9.54 -12.45 10.81
CA PHE A 104 -8.21 -12.94 11.15
C PHE A 104 -7.42 -13.41 9.93
N TRP A 105 -8.06 -14.17 9.03
CA TRP A 105 -7.41 -14.70 7.83
C TRP A 105 -6.99 -13.58 6.86
N ILE A 106 -7.88 -12.63 6.58
CA ILE A 106 -7.60 -11.46 5.74
C ILE A 106 -6.52 -10.59 6.37
N PHE A 107 -6.55 -10.39 7.68
CA PHE A 107 -5.48 -9.71 8.41
C PHE A 107 -4.14 -10.43 8.23
N ALA A 108 -4.11 -11.76 8.43
CA ALA A 108 -2.89 -12.57 8.30
C ALA A 108 -2.33 -12.54 6.87
N VAL A 109 -3.20 -12.63 5.86
CA VAL A 109 -2.82 -12.51 4.44
C VAL A 109 -2.26 -11.11 4.16
N GLY A 110 -2.95 -10.05 4.59
CA GLY A 110 -2.50 -8.68 4.41
C GLY A 110 -1.17 -8.39 5.10
N ALA A 111 -0.98 -8.88 6.33
CA ALA A 111 0.28 -8.75 7.06
C ALA A 111 1.42 -9.53 6.37
N SER A 112 1.13 -10.74 5.88
CA SER A 112 2.09 -11.57 5.13
C SER A 112 2.49 -10.90 3.81
N LEU A 113 1.52 -10.34 3.10
CA LEU A 113 1.80 -9.57 1.89
C LEU A 113 2.63 -8.33 2.23
N GLY A 114 2.30 -7.57 3.27
CA GLY A 114 3.11 -6.43 3.73
C GLY A 114 4.56 -6.81 4.03
N SER A 115 4.78 -7.98 4.64
CA SER A 115 6.13 -8.51 4.87
C SER A 115 6.86 -8.79 3.55
N PHE A 116 6.17 -9.38 2.57
CA PHE A 116 6.69 -9.57 1.23
C PHE A 116 6.97 -8.25 0.51
N LEU A 117 6.11 -7.23 0.63
CA LEU A 117 6.30 -5.91 0.02
C LEU A 117 7.56 -5.21 0.57
N ASN A 118 7.90 -5.39 1.85
CA ASN A 118 9.18 -4.94 2.40
C ASN A 118 10.39 -5.61 1.70
N VAL A 119 10.31 -6.93 1.45
CA VAL A 119 11.35 -7.67 0.72
C VAL A 119 11.47 -7.18 -0.71
N VAL A 120 10.34 -6.97 -1.39
CA VAL A 120 10.31 -6.45 -2.76
C VAL A 120 10.96 -5.06 -2.83
N ALA A 121 10.54 -4.13 -1.95
CA ALA A 121 11.11 -2.79 -1.89
C ALA A 121 12.62 -2.83 -1.65
N GLY A 122 13.08 -3.58 -0.65
CA GLY A 122 14.50 -3.67 -0.31
C GLY A 122 15.37 -4.32 -1.40
N ARG A 123 14.93 -5.46 -1.97
CA ARG A 123 15.72 -6.19 -2.99
C ARG A 123 15.74 -5.49 -4.34
N MET A 124 14.63 -4.87 -4.74
CA MET A 124 14.60 -4.05 -5.95
C MET A 124 15.55 -2.86 -5.87
N ASN A 125 15.69 -2.25 -4.70
CA ASN A 125 16.63 -1.16 -4.47
C ASN A 125 18.09 -1.61 -4.59
N GLN A 126 18.39 -2.84 -4.18
CA GLN A 126 19.72 -3.44 -4.25
C GLN A 126 20.03 -4.07 -5.62
N GLY A 127 19.05 -4.14 -6.54
CA GLY A 127 19.20 -4.83 -7.82
C GLY A 127 19.36 -6.34 -7.70
N THR A 128 18.99 -6.93 -6.57
CA THR A 128 19.11 -8.37 -6.31
C THR A 128 17.83 -9.12 -6.68
N SER A 129 17.93 -10.44 -6.86
CA SER A 129 16.76 -11.28 -7.15
C SER A 129 15.76 -11.24 -6.00
N ILE A 130 14.46 -11.17 -6.32
CA ILE A 130 13.37 -11.24 -5.34
C ILE A 130 13.28 -12.64 -4.72
N SER A 131 13.87 -13.67 -5.35
CA SER A 131 13.92 -15.04 -4.81
C SER A 131 15.04 -15.21 -3.77
N GLY A 132 14.82 -16.07 -2.77
CA GLY A 132 15.84 -16.44 -1.78
C GLY A 132 15.41 -16.26 -0.32
N SER A 133 16.05 -17.00 0.60
CA SER A 133 15.72 -17.00 2.03
C SER A 133 16.04 -15.68 2.72
N SER A 134 15.20 -15.26 3.67
CA SER A 134 15.47 -14.10 4.52
C SER A 134 16.68 -14.37 5.45
N ARG A 135 17.63 -13.43 5.47
CA ARG A 135 18.85 -13.47 6.29
C ARG A 135 19.03 -12.14 7.01
N CYS A 136 19.70 -12.18 8.15
CA CYS A 136 20.08 -10.95 8.85
C CYS A 136 21.14 -10.19 8.04
N SER A 137 21.00 -8.88 7.88
CA SER A 137 21.96 -8.04 7.15
C SER A 137 23.31 -7.88 7.86
N SER A 138 23.37 -8.07 9.18
CA SER A 138 24.59 -7.92 9.97
C SER A 138 25.36 -9.24 10.10
N CYS A 139 24.71 -10.31 10.57
CA CYS A 139 25.39 -11.59 10.81
C CYS A 139 25.16 -12.66 9.73
N ASN A 140 24.38 -12.37 8.70
CA ASN A 140 24.02 -13.28 7.61
C ASN A 140 23.34 -14.61 8.05
N ALA A 141 22.98 -14.72 9.33
CA ALA A 141 22.27 -15.88 9.87
C ALA A 141 20.91 -16.03 9.20
N ARG A 142 20.53 -17.27 8.89
CA ARG A 142 19.23 -17.61 8.33
C ARG A 142 18.13 -17.33 9.36
N ILE A 143 17.10 -16.58 8.95
CA ILE A 143 15.95 -16.28 9.81
C ILE A 143 15.09 -17.53 9.93
N ARG A 144 14.70 -17.89 11.17
CA ARG A 144 13.87 -19.07 11.45
C ARG A 144 12.42 -18.82 11.03
N ARG A 145 11.66 -19.88 10.73
CA ARG A 145 10.24 -19.76 10.31
C ARG A 145 9.37 -18.99 11.32
N TRP A 146 9.56 -19.23 12.61
CA TRP A 146 8.82 -18.52 13.68
C TRP A 146 9.21 -17.04 13.81
N ASP A 147 10.38 -16.65 13.30
CA ASP A 147 10.84 -15.26 13.25
C ASP A 147 10.38 -14.53 11.97
N LEU A 148 9.55 -15.20 11.14
CA LEU A 148 8.92 -14.65 9.94
C LEU A 148 7.42 -14.41 10.11
N ILE A 149 6.85 -14.68 11.29
CA ILE A 149 5.43 -14.40 11.55
C ILE A 149 5.24 -12.87 11.56
N PRO A 150 4.51 -12.27 10.60
CA PRO A 150 4.37 -10.82 10.49
C PRO A 150 3.86 -10.21 11.80
N ILE A 151 4.36 -9.03 12.14
CA ILE A 151 4.06 -8.22 13.32
C ILE A 151 4.55 -8.88 14.62
N LEU A 152 4.14 -10.12 14.87
CA LEU A 152 4.44 -10.88 16.08
C LEU A 152 5.93 -11.20 16.22
N ALA A 153 6.64 -11.48 15.13
CA ALA A 153 8.08 -11.76 15.18
C ALA A 153 8.86 -10.58 15.79
N TRP A 154 8.50 -9.34 15.46
CA TRP A 154 9.19 -8.16 16.00
C TRP A 154 8.95 -8.01 17.50
N PHE A 155 7.70 -8.16 17.96
CA PHE A 155 7.36 -8.07 19.39
C PHE A 155 7.97 -9.21 20.21
N THR A 156 7.94 -10.43 19.71
CA THR A 156 8.54 -11.59 20.38
C THR A 156 10.05 -11.45 20.46
N LEU A 157 10.69 -11.01 19.37
CA LEU A 157 12.13 -10.77 19.31
C LEU A 157 12.60 -9.54 20.12
N GLY A 158 11.66 -8.66 20.51
CA GLY A 158 11.98 -7.38 21.15
C GLY A 158 12.67 -6.40 20.23
N GLY A 159 12.36 -6.45 18.93
CA GLY A 159 12.95 -5.59 17.91
C GLY A 159 14.45 -5.82 17.68
N ARG A 160 14.99 -7.00 18.02
CA ARG A 160 16.42 -7.31 17.86
C ARG A 160 16.63 -8.67 17.20
N CYS A 161 17.70 -8.80 16.42
CA CYS A 161 18.09 -10.09 15.84
C CYS A 161 18.34 -11.12 16.95
N ARG A 162 17.86 -12.35 16.74
CA ARG A 162 18.04 -13.46 17.69
C ARG A 162 19.51 -13.84 17.90
N THR A 163 20.36 -13.66 16.89
CA THR A 163 21.76 -14.13 16.89
C THR A 163 22.75 -13.03 17.24
N CYS A 164 22.72 -11.88 16.54
CA CYS A 164 23.67 -10.79 16.77
C CYS A 164 23.08 -9.60 17.52
N HIS A 165 21.81 -9.66 17.93
CA HIS A 165 21.12 -8.60 18.69
C HIS A 165 21.07 -7.21 18.04
N VAL A 166 21.47 -7.09 16.77
CA VAL A 166 21.29 -5.86 16.00
C VAL A 166 19.82 -5.47 15.95
N GLU A 167 19.55 -4.18 16.08
CA GLU A 167 18.19 -3.67 16.10
C GLU A 167 17.51 -3.83 14.75
N ILE A 168 16.25 -4.29 14.79
CA ILE A 168 15.37 -4.44 13.64
C ILE A 168 14.45 -3.23 13.65
N SER A 169 14.49 -2.45 12.57
CA SER A 169 13.70 -1.22 12.45
C SER A 169 12.20 -1.47 12.70
N PRO A 170 11.50 -0.60 13.47
CA PRO A 170 10.05 -0.69 13.67
C PRO A 170 9.24 -0.45 12.39
N ARG A 171 9.90 -0.01 11.30
CA ARG A 171 9.28 0.12 9.99
C ARG A 171 8.71 -1.20 9.47
N TYR A 172 9.39 -2.32 9.69
CA TYR A 172 8.95 -3.63 9.21
C TYR A 172 7.56 -4.01 9.75
N PRO A 173 7.35 -4.11 11.09
CA PRO A 173 6.03 -4.41 11.64
C PRO A 173 4.99 -3.33 11.34
N PHE A 174 5.40 -2.06 11.20
CA PHE A 174 4.49 -0.98 10.81
C PHE A 174 3.93 -1.19 9.39
N VAL A 175 4.76 -1.55 8.41
CA VAL A 175 4.31 -1.81 7.04
C VAL A 175 3.43 -3.05 6.97
N GLU A 176 3.76 -4.09 7.75
CA GLU A 176 2.92 -5.29 7.87
C GLU A 176 1.54 -4.95 8.43
N ALA A 177 1.48 -4.16 9.51
CA ALA A 177 0.22 -3.70 10.11
C ALA A 177 -0.56 -2.76 9.17
N LEU A 178 0.12 -1.85 8.47
CA LEU A 178 -0.51 -0.94 7.50
C LEU A 178 -1.15 -1.74 6.35
N THR A 179 -0.44 -2.74 5.82
CA THR A 179 -0.96 -3.57 4.73
C THR A 179 -2.14 -4.41 5.22
N ALA A 180 -2.06 -5.00 6.41
CA ALA A 180 -3.18 -5.71 7.02
C ALA A 180 -4.39 -4.80 7.25
N GLY A 181 -4.17 -3.56 7.71
CA GLY A 181 -5.21 -2.55 7.90
C GLY A 181 -5.88 -2.15 6.58
N ILE A 182 -5.11 -1.99 5.50
CA ILE A 182 -5.64 -1.73 4.15
C ILE A 182 -6.53 -2.89 3.67
N PHE A 183 -6.10 -4.14 3.90
CA PHE A 183 -6.87 -5.35 3.57
C PHE A 183 -8.18 -5.41 4.34
N LEU A 184 -8.14 -5.16 5.65
CA LEU A 184 -9.33 -5.11 6.48
C LEU A 184 -10.26 -3.96 6.08
N LEU A 185 -9.72 -2.78 5.76
CA LEU A 185 -10.52 -1.65 5.30
C LEU A 185 -11.33 -2.02 4.06
N LEU A 186 -10.71 -2.61 3.03
CA LEU A 186 -11.45 -3.02 1.84
C LEU A 186 -12.38 -4.22 2.10
N LEU A 187 -12.06 -5.10 3.05
CA LEU A 187 -13.00 -6.15 3.49
C LEU A 187 -14.30 -5.51 3.99
N PHE A 188 -14.23 -4.48 4.85
CA PHE A 188 -15.44 -3.81 5.35
C PHE A 188 -16.13 -2.96 4.30
N VAL A 189 -15.36 -2.16 3.56
CA VAL A 189 -15.88 -1.16 2.62
C VAL A 189 -16.41 -1.79 1.34
N GLU A 190 -15.89 -2.93 0.91
CA GLU A 190 -16.25 -3.56 -0.37
C GLU A 190 -16.86 -4.95 -0.19
N LEU A 191 -16.17 -5.90 0.43
CA LEU A 191 -16.69 -7.26 0.50
C LEU A 191 -17.97 -7.30 1.35
N LEU A 192 -17.89 -6.89 2.62
CA LEU A 192 -18.98 -6.97 3.58
C LEU A 192 -20.16 -6.06 3.22
N SER A 193 -19.91 -4.90 2.61
CA SER A 193 -20.94 -3.98 2.12
C SER A 193 -21.54 -4.35 0.76
N GLY A 194 -20.99 -5.38 0.09
CA GLY A 194 -21.39 -5.71 -1.29
C GLY A 194 -21.02 -4.64 -2.32
N CYS A 195 -19.88 -3.96 -2.13
CA CYS A 195 -19.37 -2.84 -2.95
C CYS A 195 -20.27 -1.59 -2.92
N ALA A 196 -20.92 -1.29 -1.79
CA ALA A 196 -21.73 -0.07 -1.63
C ALA A 196 -20.95 1.22 -1.88
N ASN A 197 -19.63 1.18 -1.72
CA ASN A 197 -18.73 2.30 -2.00
C ASN A 197 -18.49 2.54 -3.50
N VAL A 198 -18.73 1.56 -4.38
CA VAL A 198 -18.44 1.67 -5.82
C VAL A 198 -19.71 2.08 -6.57
N PRO A 199 -19.68 3.17 -7.37
CA PRO A 199 -20.88 3.67 -8.03
C PRO A 199 -21.38 2.70 -9.11
N PHE A 200 -22.68 2.74 -9.40
CA PHE A 200 -23.35 1.99 -10.47
C PHE A 200 -23.24 0.45 -10.38
N LYS A 201 -22.66 -0.11 -9.32
CA LYS A 201 -22.72 -1.55 -9.03
C LYS A 201 -24.11 -1.93 -8.52
N ARG A 202 -24.53 -3.16 -8.84
CA ARG A 202 -25.80 -3.70 -8.37
C ARG A 202 -25.74 -3.84 -6.85
N HIS A 203 -26.65 -3.16 -6.15
CA HIS A 203 -26.86 -3.43 -4.74
C HIS A 203 -27.37 -4.86 -4.59
N TYR A 204 -26.59 -5.68 -3.90
CA TYR A 204 -27.04 -7.03 -3.60
C TYR A 204 -27.81 -7.02 -2.29
N PHE A 205 -29.09 -7.40 -2.31
CA PHE A 205 -29.96 -7.50 -1.13
C PHE A 205 -29.47 -8.44 -0.02
N HIS A 206 -28.50 -9.30 -0.34
CA HIS A 206 -27.88 -10.25 0.58
C HIS A 206 -26.40 -9.93 0.74
N ASP A 207 -26.08 -8.93 1.55
CA ASP A 207 -24.73 -8.53 1.92
C ASP A 207 -24.31 -9.14 3.28
N GLY A 208 -23.07 -8.90 3.69
CA GLY A 208 -22.53 -9.47 4.91
C GLY A 208 -21.90 -10.86 4.76
N PHE A 209 -21.36 -11.31 5.88
CA PHE A 209 -20.35 -12.37 5.95
C PHE A 209 -20.79 -13.71 5.33
N VAL A 210 -21.98 -14.18 5.70
CA VAL A 210 -22.51 -15.50 5.32
C VAL A 210 -22.63 -15.61 3.79
N TRP A 211 -23.20 -14.58 3.18
CA TRP A 211 -23.49 -14.57 1.76
C TRP A 211 -22.22 -14.51 0.92
N ILE A 212 -21.18 -13.81 1.37
CA ILE A 212 -19.92 -13.72 0.63
C ILE A 212 -19.19 -15.07 0.58
N ILE A 213 -19.25 -15.85 1.65
CA ILE A 213 -18.54 -17.14 1.74
C ILE A 213 -19.30 -18.25 1.03
N PHE A 214 -20.60 -18.37 1.30
CA PHE A 214 -21.39 -19.47 0.74
C PHE A 214 -21.88 -19.18 -0.68
N TYR A 215 -22.00 -17.91 -1.05
CA TYR A 215 -22.47 -17.46 -2.36
C TYR A 215 -21.54 -16.37 -2.92
N PRO A 216 -20.28 -16.74 -3.24
CA PRO A 216 -19.26 -15.78 -3.63
C PRO A 216 -19.68 -15.02 -4.89
N LYS A 217 -19.88 -13.71 -4.73
CA LYS A 217 -20.12 -12.79 -5.83
C LYS A 217 -18.79 -12.42 -6.44
N TRP A 218 -18.39 -13.16 -7.47
CA TRP A 218 -17.09 -12.99 -8.13
C TRP A 218 -16.81 -11.56 -8.62
N ASP A 219 -17.83 -10.78 -8.94
CA ASP A 219 -17.68 -9.37 -9.32
C ASP A 219 -17.25 -8.48 -8.13
N VAL A 220 -17.79 -8.72 -6.92
CA VAL A 220 -17.39 -8.04 -5.67
C VAL A 220 -15.98 -8.50 -5.26
N VAL A 221 -15.74 -9.82 -5.27
CA VAL A 221 -14.43 -10.40 -4.96
C VAL A 221 -13.35 -9.91 -5.93
N GLY A 222 -13.69 -9.82 -7.22
CA GLY A 222 -12.82 -9.27 -8.26
C GLY A 222 -12.49 -7.80 -8.04
N THR A 223 -13.48 -6.99 -7.64
CA THR A 223 -13.29 -5.56 -7.31
C THR A 223 -12.33 -5.40 -6.13
N TYR A 224 -12.56 -6.17 -5.06
CA TYR A 224 -11.67 -6.22 -3.91
C TYR A 224 -10.23 -6.58 -4.28
N ALA A 225 -10.03 -7.69 -5.01
CA ALA A 225 -8.71 -8.11 -5.43
C ALA A 225 -8.01 -7.09 -6.33
N TYR A 226 -8.77 -6.42 -7.20
CA TYR A 226 -8.28 -5.42 -8.14
C TYR A 226 -7.81 -4.15 -7.43
N HIS A 227 -8.62 -3.60 -6.52
CA HIS A 227 -8.24 -2.45 -5.71
C HIS A 227 -7.09 -2.77 -4.74
N MET A 228 -7.09 -3.96 -4.13
CA MET A 228 -5.97 -4.44 -3.31
C MET A 228 -4.65 -4.46 -4.08
N THR A 229 -4.68 -4.95 -5.32
CA THR A 229 -3.51 -4.99 -6.18
C THR A 229 -2.97 -3.58 -6.45
N LEU A 230 -3.84 -2.62 -6.81
CA LEU A 230 -3.47 -1.21 -6.97
C LEU A 230 -2.78 -0.66 -5.72
N LEU A 231 -3.43 -0.80 -4.56
CA LEU A 231 -2.93 -0.25 -3.30
C LEU A 231 -1.58 -0.88 -2.90
N CYS A 232 -1.37 -2.17 -3.20
CA CYS A 232 -0.07 -2.83 -2.99
C CYS A 232 1.04 -2.24 -3.89
N PHE A 233 0.76 -1.99 -5.18
CA PHE A 233 1.73 -1.35 -6.07
C PHE A 233 2.07 0.07 -5.60
N LEU A 234 1.06 0.87 -5.25
CA LEU A 234 1.26 2.21 -4.72
C LEU A 234 2.04 2.21 -3.40
N LEU A 235 1.76 1.25 -2.51
CA LEU A 235 2.47 1.07 -1.25
C LEU A 235 3.95 0.71 -1.48
N VAL A 236 4.27 -0.25 -2.35
CA VAL A 236 5.68 -0.58 -2.68
C VAL A 236 6.40 0.61 -3.30
N MET A 237 5.75 1.32 -4.23
CA MET A 237 6.32 2.54 -4.83
C MET A 237 6.58 3.62 -3.77
N SER A 238 5.69 3.76 -2.79
CA SER A 238 5.85 4.65 -1.64
C SER A 238 7.04 4.23 -0.76
N LEU A 239 7.16 2.95 -0.44
CA LEU A 239 8.27 2.41 0.36
C LEU A 239 9.63 2.59 -0.31
N ILE A 240 9.73 2.35 -1.62
CA ILE A 240 10.95 2.57 -2.39
C ILE A 240 11.37 4.04 -2.36
N GLN A 241 10.41 4.96 -2.52
CA GLN A 241 10.69 6.40 -2.42
C GLN A 241 11.05 6.85 -1.01
N TRP A 242 10.45 6.25 0.02
CA TRP A 242 10.79 6.51 1.41
C TRP A 242 12.28 6.21 1.68
N GLU A 243 12.82 5.16 1.05
CA GLU A 243 14.26 4.82 1.07
C GLU A 243 15.11 5.69 0.15
N ARG A 244 14.53 6.72 -0.49
CA ARG A 244 15.19 7.60 -1.48
C ARG A 244 15.76 6.84 -2.69
N ALA A 245 15.20 5.66 -2.98
CA ALA A 245 15.59 4.86 -4.12
C ALA A 245 14.74 5.17 -5.36
N ARG A 246 15.25 4.80 -6.54
CA ARG A 246 14.55 4.99 -7.81
C ARG A 246 13.58 3.85 -8.04
N ILE A 247 12.33 4.17 -8.37
CA ILE A 247 11.31 3.17 -8.71
C ILE A 247 11.74 2.44 -9.99
N PRO A 248 11.91 1.11 -9.96
CA PRO A 248 12.31 0.36 -11.13
C PRO A 248 11.19 0.35 -12.19
N ARG A 249 11.54 0.59 -13.46
CA ARG A 249 10.54 0.62 -14.56
C ARG A 249 9.71 -0.66 -14.62
N ARG A 250 10.36 -1.80 -14.35
CA ARG A 250 9.73 -3.13 -14.38
C ARG A 250 8.55 -3.22 -13.41
N LEU A 251 8.67 -2.67 -12.20
CA LEU A 251 7.57 -2.65 -11.22
C LEU A 251 6.34 -1.91 -11.77
N VAL A 252 6.55 -0.72 -12.34
CA VAL A 252 5.47 0.09 -12.92
C VAL A 252 4.85 -0.63 -14.12
N LEU A 253 5.67 -1.16 -15.04
CA LEU A 253 5.19 -1.88 -16.22
C LEU A 253 4.42 -3.15 -15.84
N THR A 254 4.85 -3.90 -14.82
CA THR A 254 4.11 -5.06 -14.32
C THR A 254 2.77 -4.64 -13.73
N GLY A 255 2.72 -3.58 -12.92
CA GLY A 255 1.47 -3.07 -12.37
C GLY A 255 0.50 -2.60 -13.46
N LEU A 256 1.00 -1.90 -14.48
CA LEU A 256 0.22 -1.43 -15.62
C LEU A 256 -0.29 -2.58 -16.47
N GLY A 257 0.57 -3.54 -16.80
CA GLY A 257 0.20 -4.71 -17.59
C GLY A 257 -0.84 -5.56 -16.89
N LEU A 258 -0.69 -5.80 -15.58
CA LEU A 258 -1.67 -6.55 -14.79
C LEU A 258 -3.01 -5.81 -14.71
N GLY A 259 -2.98 -4.50 -14.41
CA GLY A 259 -4.19 -3.69 -14.32
C GLY A 259 -4.96 -3.66 -15.64
N ALA A 260 -4.27 -3.32 -16.73
CA ALA A 260 -4.88 -3.23 -18.05
C ALA A 260 -5.39 -4.59 -18.55
N LEU A 261 -4.66 -5.68 -18.29
CA LEU A 261 -5.10 -7.04 -18.65
C LEU A 261 -6.38 -7.41 -17.91
N VAL A 262 -6.43 -7.20 -16.60
CA VAL A 262 -7.59 -7.54 -15.77
C VAL A 262 -8.79 -6.66 -16.13
N ALA A 263 -8.61 -5.36 -16.37
CA ALA A 263 -9.65 -4.46 -16.84
C ALA A 263 -10.22 -4.89 -18.21
N ALA A 264 -9.36 -5.30 -19.15
CA ALA A 264 -9.80 -5.76 -20.47
C ALA A 264 -10.60 -7.08 -20.40
N ILE A 265 -10.27 -7.96 -19.46
CA ILE A 265 -11.01 -9.21 -19.21
C ILE A 265 -12.36 -8.92 -18.56
N SER A 266 -12.40 -8.02 -17.57
CA SER A 266 -13.60 -7.68 -16.80
C SER A 266 -13.80 -6.16 -16.73
N PRO A 267 -14.39 -5.54 -17.77
CA PRO A 267 -14.61 -4.08 -17.81
C PRO A 267 -15.49 -3.56 -16.66
N THR A 268 -16.31 -4.42 -16.06
CA THR A 268 -17.16 -4.11 -14.88
C THR A 268 -16.37 -3.69 -13.64
N LEU A 269 -15.05 -3.93 -13.62
CA LEU A 269 -14.16 -3.45 -12.57
C LEU A 269 -13.93 -1.93 -12.65
N GLN A 270 -14.22 -1.31 -13.79
CA GLN A 270 -14.20 0.13 -14.02
C GLN A 270 -15.64 0.63 -14.21
N PRO A 271 -16.34 1.01 -13.13
CA PRO A 271 -17.78 1.26 -13.18
C PRO A 271 -18.16 2.49 -14.03
N VAL A 272 -17.26 3.46 -14.17
CA VAL A 272 -17.53 4.74 -14.81
C VAL A 272 -16.91 4.75 -16.21
N ALA A 273 -17.73 4.40 -17.19
CA ALA A 273 -17.34 4.39 -18.60
C ALA A 273 -16.85 5.78 -19.07
N TRP A 274 -15.92 5.79 -20.02
CA TRP A 274 -15.50 7.01 -20.71
C TRP A 274 -16.52 7.45 -21.77
N LEU A 275 -16.90 6.55 -22.68
CA LEU A 275 -17.93 6.79 -23.69
C LEU A 275 -19.15 5.90 -23.42
N LYS A 276 -20.33 6.50 -23.21
CA LYS A 276 -21.58 5.75 -23.04
C LYS A 276 -22.16 5.24 -24.37
N HIS A 277 -22.01 6.03 -25.44
CA HIS A 277 -22.45 5.68 -26.79
C HIS A 277 -21.32 5.94 -27.77
N TYR A 278 -20.98 4.92 -28.54
CA TYR A 278 -20.00 5.04 -29.61
C TYR A 278 -20.65 5.63 -30.86
N PRO A 279 -20.01 6.60 -31.52
CA PRO A 279 -20.40 7.00 -32.85
C PRO A 279 -20.42 5.80 -33.80
N ASP A 280 -21.34 5.78 -34.78
CA ASP A 280 -21.53 4.64 -35.69
C ASP A 280 -20.24 4.16 -36.38
N TRP A 281 -19.34 5.09 -36.70
CA TRP A 281 -18.04 4.78 -37.32
C TRP A 281 -17.06 4.06 -36.38
N LEU A 282 -17.19 4.23 -35.06
CA LEU A 282 -16.40 3.52 -34.03
C LEU A 282 -17.10 2.25 -33.51
N ALA A 283 -18.42 2.16 -33.63
CA ALA A 283 -19.21 1.03 -33.14
C ALA A 283 -18.79 -0.32 -33.78
N HIS A 284 -18.17 -0.29 -34.96
CA HIS A 284 -17.61 -1.46 -35.62
C HIS A 284 -16.45 -2.11 -34.84
N TRP A 285 -15.83 -1.38 -33.90
CA TRP A 285 -14.64 -1.81 -33.17
C TRP A 285 -15.03 -2.18 -31.73
N SER A 286 -15.78 -3.28 -31.57
CA SER A 286 -16.34 -3.73 -30.28
C SER A 286 -15.31 -3.97 -29.17
N TRP A 287 -14.02 -4.15 -29.51
CA TRP A 287 -12.95 -4.25 -28.53
C TRP A 287 -12.62 -2.92 -27.85
N LEU A 288 -12.91 -1.77 -28.48
CA LEU A 288 -12.70 -0.45 -27.89
C LEU A 288 -13.58 -0.25 -26.65
N GLU A 289 -14.81 -0.77 -26.66
CA GLU A 289 -15.73 -0.72 -25.51
C GLU A 289 -15.15 -1.37 -24.24
N ARG A 290 -14.18 -2.29 -24.39
CA ARG A 290 -13.56 -3.01 -23.27
C ARG A 290 -12.36 -2.29 -22.68
N ILE A 291 -11.75 -1.36 -23.41
CA ILE A 291 -10.47 -0.76 -23.02
C ILE A 291 -10.46 0.77 -23.03
N ASP A 292 -11.49 1.42 -23.57
CA ASP A 292 -11.58 2.88 -23.67
C ASP A 292 -11.38 3.57 -22.32
N THR A 293 -11.99 3.04 -21.28
CA THR A 293 -11.99 3.58 -19.94
C THR A 293 -10.62 3.43 -19.30
N THR A 294 -9.94 2.33 -19.59
CA THR A 294 -8.55 2.09 -19.20
C THR A 294 -7.59 3.02 -19.96
N LEU A 295 -7.79 3.23 -21.26
CA LEU A 295 -6.98 4.14 -22.08
C LEU A 295 -7.18 5.60 -21.67
N ALA A 296 -8.43 6.03 -21.48
CA ALA A 296 -8.77 7.36 -20.99
C ALA A 296 -8.17 7.57 -19.59
N GLY A 297 -8.30 6.57 -18.71
CA GLY A 297 -7.67 6.56 -17.39
C GLY A 297 -6.15 6.71 -17.46
N LEU A 298 -5.47 5.98 -18.34
CA LEU A 298 -4.02 6.09 -18.56
C LEU A 298 -3.63 7.51 -18.98
N VAL A 299 -4.33 8.08 -19.96
CA VAL A 299 -4.04 9.43 -20.49
C VAL A 299 -4.30 10.50 -19.43
N VAL A 300 -5.49 10.49 -18.81
CA VAL A 300 -5.86 11.43 -17.76
C VAL A 300 -4.91 11.31 -16.57
N GLY A 301 -4.58 10.08 -16.15
CA GLY A 301 -3.59 9.81 -15.11
C GLY A 301 -2.21 10.38 -15.44
N ALA A 302 -1.73 10.21 -16.68
CA ALA A 302 -0.47 10.79 -17.13
C ALA A 302 -0.50 12.33 -17.07
N CYS A 303 -1.54 12.96 -17.60
CA CYS A 303 -1.72 14.41 -17.58
C CYS A 303 -1.74 14.94 -16.14
N LEU A 304 -2.63 14.42 -15.30
CA LEU A 304 -2.77 14.85 -13.90
C LEU A 304 -1.49 14.61 -13.09
N GLY A 305 -0.83 13.48 -13.33
CA GLY A 305 0.45 13.16 -12.73
C GLY A 305 1.56 14.16 -13.10
N THR A 306 1.58 14.67 -14.33
CA THR A 306 2.52 15.75 -14.71
C THR A 306 2.19 17.07 -14.04
N VAL A 307 0.91 17.39 -13.84
CA VAL A 307 0.47 18.58 -13.10
C VAL A 307 0.87 18.47 -11.63
N LEU A 308 0.55 17.35 -10.97
CA LEU A 308 0.92 17.07 -9.58
C LEU A 308 2.44 17.12 -9.37
N LYS A 309 3.23 16.61 -10.31
CA LYS A 309 4.69 16.75 -10.26
C LYS A 309 5.12 18.20 -10.06
N THR A 310 4.47 19.17 -10.70
CA THR A 310 4.82 20.60 -10.52
C THR A 310 4.48 21.14 -9.12
N ALA A 311 3.44 20.60 -8.47
CA ALA A 311 3.04 20.95 -7.11
C ALA A 311 3.90 20.24 -6.04
N MET A 312 4.26 18.99 -6.30
CA MET A 312 5.03 18.12 -5.40
C MET A 312 6.54 18.35 -5.47
N PHE A 313 7.03 19.11 -6.45
CA PHE A 313 8.45 19.43 -6.67
C PHE A 313 9.10 20.27 -5.54
N SER A 314 8.60 20.19 -4.31
CA SER A 314 8.98 21.08 -3.24
C SER A 314 9.92 20.49 -2.17
N ASN A 315 10.05 19.16 -2.02
CA ASN A 315 10.69 18.64 -0.80
C ASN A 315 11.79 17.59 -0.95
N THR A 316 12.25 17.28 -2.16
CA THR A 316 13.40 16.38 -2.30
C THR A 316 14.61 17.15 -2.77
N GLN A 317 15.50 17.38 -1.82
CA GLN A 317 16.93 17.66 -2.00
C GLN A 317 17.63 16.42 -2.61
N THR A 318 17.04 15.83 -3.64
CA THR A 318 17.53 14.65 -4.32
C THR A 318 18.27 15.09 -5.57
N ALA A 319 19.52 14.66 -5.64
CA ALA A 319 20.52 14.93 -6.66
C ALA A 319 19.98 15.06 -8.08
N LYS A 320 20.68 15.88 -8.88
CA LYS A 320 20.54 16.03 -10.35
C LYS A 320 20.31 14.72 -11.14
N SER A 321 20.59 13.53 -10.58
CA SER A 321 20.36 12.22 -11.21
C SER A 321 18.90 11.72 -11.18
N GLN A 322 18.02 12.27 -10.34
CA GLN A 322 16.61 11.84 -10.24
C GLN A 322 15.67 12.55 -11.24
N ARG A 323 16.20 13.48 -12.04
CA ARG A 323 15.48 14.38 -12.98
C ARG A 323 14.66 13.65 -14.06
N ARG A 324 14.94 12.36 -14.33
CA ARG A 324 14.36 11.59 -15.45
C ARG A 324 13.17 10.71 -15.07
N TYR A 325 12.87 10.50 -13.79
CA TYR A 325 11.73 9.68 -13.34
C TYR A 325 10.72 10.50 -12.53
N ALA A 326 9.44 10.42 -12.90
CA ALA A 326 8.34 11.13 -12.24
C ALA A 326 7.44 10.12 -11.50
N PRO A 327 7.70 9.84 -10.22
CA PRO A 327 6.92 8.87 -9.44
C PRO A 327 5.44 9.28 -9.32
N GLU A 328 5.15 10.58 -9.27
CA GLU A 328 3.79 11.14 -9.27
C GLU A 328 3.03 10.69 -10.51
N THR A 329 3.69 10.83 -11.67
CA THR A 329 3.12 10.44 -12.96
C THR A 329 2.92 8.93 -13.05
N ALA A 330 3.90 8.14 -12.63
CA ALA A 330 3.77 6.68 -12.64
C ALA A 330 2.62 6.20 -11.74
N SER A 331 2.46 6.78 -10.54
CA SER A 331 1.37 6.44 -9.63
C SER A 331 0.00 6.86 -10.17
N MET A 332 -0.12 8.05 -10.75
CA MET A 332 -1.39 8.49 -11.32
C MET A 332 -1.79 7.71 -12.57
N ILE A 333 -0.83 7.25 -13.38
CA ILE A 333 -1.13 6.34 -14.49
C ILE A 333 -1.68 5.01 -13.96
N LEU A 334 -1.07 4.43 -12.91
CA LEU A 334 -1.60 3.21 -12.28
C LEU A 334 -3.01 3.44 -11.74
N VAL A 335 -3.25 4.55 -11.04
CA VAL A 335 -4.58 4.92 -10.55
C VAL A 335 -5.59 4.99 -11.71
N GLY A 336 -5.25 5.66 -12.80
CA GLY A 336 -6.14 5.77 -13.96
C GLY A 336 -6.40 4.44 -14.67
N VAL A 337 -5.37 3.59 -14.82
CA VAL A 337 -5.52 2.24 -15.39
C VAL A 337 -6.37 1.34 -14.50
N TYR A 338 -6.29 1.47 -13.18
CA TYR A 338 -7.11 0.67 -12.28
C TYR A 338 -8.53 1.23 -12.17
N LEU A 339 -8.68 2.45 -11.68
CA LEU A 339 -9.98 3.00 -11.28
C LEU A 339 -10.70 3.78 -12.40
N GLY A 340 -10.03 4.05 -13.51
CA GLY A 340 -10.56 4.83 -14.62
C GLY A 340 -10.28 6.34 -14.53
N TRP A 341 -10.74 7.06 -15.56
CA TRP A 341 -10.48 8.50 -15.74
C TRP A 341 -11.09 9.38 -14.65
N GLN A 342 -12.31 9.05 -14.20
CA GLN A 342 -13.06 9.85 -13.24
C GLN A 342 -12.38 9.83 -11.87
N ALA A 343 -12.00 8.65 -11.40
CA ALA A 343 -11.31 8.44 -10.13
C ALA A 343 -9.96 9.19 -10.08
N ALA A 344 -9.23 9.22 -11.21
CA ALA A 344 -7.96 9.93 -11.32
C ALA A 344 -8.10 11.43 -11.02
N LEU A 345 -9.21 12.07 -11.40
CA LEU A 345 -9.48 13.49 -11.10
C LEU A 345 -9.65 13.72 -9.59
N SER A 346 -10.50 12.96 -8.90
CA SER A 346 -10.67 13.05 -7.43
C SER A 346 -9.39 12.80 -6.68
N ILE A 347 -8.63 11.78 -7.09
CA ILE A 347 -7.41 11.43 -6.40
C ILE A 347 -6.37 12.54 -6.57
N ALA A 348 -6.32 13.22 -7.72
CA ALA A 348 -5.48 14.40 -7.89
C ALA A 348 -5.91 15.57 -6.99
N VAL A 349 -7.22 15.85 -6.88
CA VAL A 349 -7.74 16.88 -5.97
C VAL A 349 -7.41 16.55 -4.50
N PHE A 350 -7.72 15.34 -4.04
CA PHE A 350 -7.42 14.91 -2.67
C PHE A 350 -5.93 14.95 -2.38
N THR A 351 -5.09 14.54 -3.33
CA THR A 351 -3.63 14.65 -3.19
C THR A 351 -3.21 16.11 -3.02
N ALA A 352 -3.72 17.03 -3.83
CA ALA A 352 -3.42 18.46 -3.71
C ALA A 352 -3.90 19.05 -2.37
N LEU A 353 -5.10 18.69 -1.92
CA LEU A 353 -5.64 19.11 -0.62
C LEU A 353 -4.80 18.58 0.54
N PHE A 354 -4.40 17.31 0.51
CA PHE A 354 -3.50 16.74 1.51
C PHE A 354 -2.15 17.43 1.55
N LEU A 355 -1.60 17.82 0.39
CA LEU A 355 -0.36 18.61 0.35
C LEU A 355 -0.54 20.00 0.98
N ILE A 356 -1.67 20.66 0.74
CA ILE A 356 -2.00 21.95 1.39
C ILE A 356 -2.07 21.77 2.91
N CYS A 357 -2.83 20.78 3.38
CA CYS A 357 -2.92 20.45 4.81
C CYS A 357 -1.55 20.11 5.40
N ALA A 358 -0.75 19.31 4.69
CA ALA A 358 0.60 18.95 5.11
C ALA A 358 1.47 20.18 5.31
N VAL A 359 1.45 21.17 4.41
CA VAL A 359 2.21 22.43 4.54
C VAL A 359 1.74 23.24 5.75
N VAL A 360 0.44 23.26 6.04
CA VAL A 360 -0.10 23.96 7.23
C VAL A 360 0.34 23.27 8.51
N ILE A 361 0.21 21.94 8.59
CA ILE A 361 0.57 21.15 9.78
C ILE A 361 2.09 21.10 9.96
N ALA A 362 2.88 21.17 8.87
CA ALA A 362 4.34 21.17 8.89
C ALA A 362 4.94 22.29 9.75
N ARG A 363 4.19 23.38 9.99
CA ARG A 363 4.58 24.44 10.94
C ARG A 363 4.83 23.90 12.35
N ARG A 364 4.09 22.86 12.74
CA ARG A 364 4.19 22.22 14.07
C ARG A 364 4.93 20.88 14.01
N TRP A 365 4.80 20.14 12.91
CA TRP A 365 5.36 18.78 12.72
C TRP A 365 6.07 18.68 11.35
N PRO A 366 7.34 19.12 11.25
CA PRO A 366 8.06 19.20 9.97
C PRO A 366 8.17 17.86 9.24
N GLN A 367 8.19 16.75 9.98
CA GLN A 367 8.39 15.39 9.46
C GLN A 367 7.31 14.97 8.47
N ILE A 368 6.10 15.53 8.54
CA ILE A 368 4.98 15.17 7.64
C ILE A 368 5.32 15.46 6.17
N THR A 369 6.11 16.50 5.92
CA THR A 369 6.51 16.87 4.56
C THR A 369 7.46 15.86 3.92
N ASN A 370 8.09 14.99 4.71
CA ASN A 370 9.01 13.95 4.21
C ASN A 370 8.27 12.77 3.56
N MET A 371 6.95 12.73 3.63
CA MET A 371 6.16 11.66 3.02
C MET A 371 6.35 11.65 1.49
N PRO A 372 6.67 10.48 0.89
CA PRO A 372 6.95 10.37 -0.53
C PRO A 372 5.69 10.62 -1.36
N ALA A 373 5.89 10.96 -2.64
CA ALA A 373 4.78 11.36 -3.48
C ALA A 373 3.73 10.26 -3.70
N SER A 374 4.17 9.03 -3.97
CA SER A 374 3.24 7.89 -4.08
C SER A 374 2.55 7.57 -2.75
N GLY A 375 3.09 8.00 -1.61
CA GLY A 375 2.43 7.88 -0.31
C GLY A 375 1.21 8.79 -0.20
N TRP A 376 1.31 10.04 -0.65
CA TRP A 376 0.17 10.95 -0.72
C TRP A 376 -0.92 10.45 -1.67
N ILE A 377 -0.50 9.95 -2.84
CA ILE A 377 -1.42 9.38 -3.84
C ILE A 377 -2.08 8.10 -3.28
N LEU A 378 -1.35 7.25 -2.56
CA LEU A 378 -1.92 6.08 -1.87
C LEU A 378 -3.01 6.50 -0.89
N LEU A 379 -2.75 7.49 -0.02
CA LEU A 379 -3.73 7.98 0.95
C LEU A 379 -4.98 8.56 0.26
N ALA A 380 -4.78 9.35 -0.80
CA ALA A 380 -5.85 9.91 -1.62
C ALA A 380 -6.67 8.82 -2.33
N THR A 381 -6.01 7.75 -2.77
CA THR A 381 -6.67 6.60 -3.41
C THR A 381 -7.53 5.84 -2.41
N ILE A 382 -7.03 5.60 -1.20
CA ILE A 382 -7.82 4.97 -0.11
C ILE A 382 -9.04 5.82 0.23
N LEU A 383 -8.86 7.12 0.42
CA LEU A 383 -9.98 8.04 0.71
C LEU A 383 -11.01 8.03 -0.42
N HIS A 384 -10.55 8.07 -1.67
CA HIS A 384 -11.44 8.02 -2.82
C HIS A 384 -12.26 6.72 -2.85
N ILE A 385 -11.61 5.55 -2.70
CA ILE A 385 -12.31 4.26 -2.71
C ILE A 385 -13.40 4.22 -1.63
N CYS A 386 -13.15 4.74 -0.44
CA CYS A 386 -14.15 4.79 0.63
C CYS A 386 -15.33 5.74 0.34
N LEU A 387 -15.11 6.81 -0.41
CA LEU A 387 -16.11 7.86 -0.66
C LEU A 387 -16.66 7.88 -2.09
N TRP A 388 -16.30 6.90 -2.94
CA TRP A 388 -16.49 7.00 -4.38
C TRP A 388 -17.97 7.14 -4.77
N SER A 389 -18.85 6.32 -4.20
CA SER A 389 -20.30 6.40 -4.41
C SER A 389 -20.84 7.79 -4.03
N SER A 390 -20.53 8.26 -2.81
CA SER A 390 -20.96 9.58 -2.32
C SER A 390 -20.44 10.76 -3.16
N LEU A 391 -19.24 10.64 -3.73
CA LEU A 391 -18.69 11.65 -4.64
C LEU A 391 -19.45 11.70 -5.97
N THR A 392 -19.95 10.55 -6.43
CA THR A 392 -20.65 10.46 -7.72
C THR A 392 -22.02 11.14 -7.67
N ASP A 393 -22.63 11.22 -6.49
CA ASP A 393 -23.91 11.90 -6.28
C ASP A 393 -23.79 13.43 -6.25
N TRP A 394 -22.57 13.99 -6.22
CA TRP A 394 -22.36 15.43 -6.18
C TRP A 394 -22.63 16.08 -7.55
N PRO A 395 -23.50 17.12 -7.65
CA PRO A 395 -23.93 17.67 -8.94
C PRO A 395 -22.81 18.24 -9.83
N LEU A 396 -21.73 18.72 -9.21
CA LEU A 396 -20.57 19.29 -9.91
C LEU A 396 -19.53 18.23 -10.28
N TRP A 397 -19.68 17.00 -9.78
CA TRP A 397 -18.74 15.92 -9.99
C TRP A 397 -18.87 15.36 -11.42
N PRO A 398 -17.76 15.12 -12.14
CA PRO A 398 -17.83 14.58 -13.48
C PRO A 398 -18.25 13.11 -13.40
N GLY A 399 -19.17 12.67 -14.24
CA GLY A 399 -19.67 11.31 -14.35
C GLY A 399 -20.08 11.00 -15.80
N PRO A 400 -20.66 9.83 -16.08
CA PRO A 400 -20.99 9.39 -17.44
C PRO A 400 -21.98 10.31 -18.18
N HIS A 401 -22.73 11.11 -17.41
CA HIS A 401 -23.77 12.02 -17.89
C HIS A 401 -23.39 13.50 -17.75
N SER A 402 -22.16 13.79 -17.33
CA SER A 402 -21.75 15.17 -17.08
C SER A 402 -21.61 15.96 -18.38
N SER A 403 -22.11 17.18 -18.36
CA SER A 403 -21.90 18.12 -19.45
C SER A 403 -20.42 18.48 -19.59
N VAL A 404 -20.02 18.93 -20.78
CA VAL A 404 -18.67 19.47 -21.05
C VAL A 404 -18.26 20.53 -20.01
N VAL A 405 -19.23 21.29 -19.50
CA VAL A 405 -19.03 22.30 -18.45
C VAL A 405 -18.59 21.67 -17.14
N SER A 406 -19.24 20.62 -16.66
CA SER A 406 -18.87 19.94 -15.39
C SER A 406 -17.47 19.32 -15.48
N ILE A 407 -17.13 18.69 -16.61
CA ILE A 407 -15.78 18.15 -16.86
C ILE A 407 -14.75 19.29 -16.87
N SER A 408 -15.03 20.38 -17.58
CA SER A 408 -14.14 21.55 -17.66
C SER A 408 -13.91 22.19 -16.28
N MET A 409 -14.97 22.36 -15.49
CA MET A 409 -14.89 22.88 -14.12
C MET A 409 -14.05 21.97 -13.22
N SER A 410 -14.19 20.65 -13.35
CA SER A 410 -13.38 19.68 -12.60
C SER A 410 -11.90 19.79 -12.95
N CYS A 411 -11.57 19.90 -14.24
CA CYS A 411 -10.19 20.10 -14.69
C CYS A 411 -9.62 21.43 -14.17
N VAL A 412 -10.38 22.52 -14.24
CA VAL A 412 -9.98 23.83 -13.69
C VAL A 412 -9.78 23.74 -12.18
N GLY A 413 -10.65 23.06 -11.46
CA GLY A 413 -10.55 22.84 -10.02
C GLY A 413 -9.27 22.09 -9.64
N VAL A 414 -8.90 21.04 -10.39
CA VAL A 414 -7.63 20.33 -10.16
C VAL A 414 -6.43 21.23 -10.39
N VAL A 415 -6.40 21.98 -11.49
CA VAL A 415 -5.27 22.88 -11.81
C VAL A 415 -5.15 23.99 -10.76
N ALA A 416 -6.28 24.57 -10.34
CA ALA A 416 -6.32 25.61 -9.32
C ALA A 416 -5.83 25.09 -7.96
N THR A 417 -6.30 23.93 -7.50
CA THR A 417 -5.87 23.32 -6.24
C THR A 417 -4.40 22.91 -6.25
N CYS A 418 -3.90 22.34 -7.35
CA CYS A 418 -2.48 22.03 -7.53
C CYS A 418 -1.62 23.31 -7.52
N THR A 419 -2.08 24.38 -8.18
CA THR A 419 -1.38 25.67 -8.21
C THR A 419 -1.32 26.29 -6.82
N LEU A 420 -2.43 26.25 -6.06
CA LEU A 420 -2.46 26.71 -4.68
C LEU A 420 -1.51 25.92 -3.78
N ALA A 421 -1.50 24.59 -3.88
CA ALA A 421 -0.56 23.73 -3.16
C ALA A 421 0.90 24.09 -3.46
N ARG A 422 1.21 24.37 -4.73
CA ARG A 422 2.54 24.81 -5.17
C ARG A 422 2.93 26.17 -4.59
N LEU A 423 2.01 27.13 -4.56
CA LEU A 423 2.27 28.47 -4.02
C LEU A 423 2.51 28.43 -2.51
N LEU A 424 1.68 27.68 -1.76
CA LEU A 424 1.80 27.55 -0.32
C LEU A 424 3.10 26.84 0.08
N SER A 425 3.47 25.77 -0.62
CA SER A 425 4.71 25.04 -0.36
C SER A 425 5.98 25.83 -0.71
N ARG A 426 5.92 26.75 -1.68
CA ARG A 426 7.01 27.71 -1.94
C ARG A 426 7.14 28.73 -0.80
N LYS A 427 6.02 29.31 -0.35
CA LYS A 427 6.02 30.32 0.72
C LYS A 427 6.56 29.77 2.04
N SER A 428 6.18 28.55 2.44
CA SER A 428 6.70 27.94 3.67
C SER A 428 8.21 27.74 3.62
N ARG A 429 8.76 27.43 2.45
CA ARG A 429 10.21 27.23 2.28
C ARG A 429 10.99 28.53 2.40
N VAL A 430 10.51 29.60 1.76
CA VAL A 430 11.13 30.94 1.88
C VAL A 430 11.13 31.39 3.34
N ALA A 431 10.04 31.17 4.07
CA ALA A 431 9.98 31.47 5.51
C ALA A 431 11.00 30.65 6.32
N ASN A 432 11.15 29.34 6.03
CA ASN A 432 12.13 28.51 6.73
C ASN A 432 13.58 28.90 6.42
N LEU A 433 13.90 29.29 5.18
CA LEU A 433 15.24 29.76 4.80
C LEU A 433 15.58 31.10 5.49
N ILE A 434 14.62 32.04 5.51
CA ILE A 434 14.78 33.31 6.22
C ILE A 434 14.97 33.09 7.73
N ASN A 435 14.21 32.17 8.34
CA ASN A 435 14.36 31.86 9.76
C ASN A 435 15.69 31.16 10.09
N LEU A 436 16.26 30.40 9.16
CA LEU A 436 17.61 29.82 9.30
C LEU A 436 18.69 30.90 9.20
N GLU A 437 18.59 31.80 8.23
CA GLU A 437 19.52 32.93 8.06
C GLU A 437 19.44 33.95 9.21
N LEU A 438 18.26 34.17 9.78
CA LEU A 438 18.06 35.06 10.94
C LEU A 438 18.29 34.37 12.30
N GLY A 439 18.27 33.03 12.34
CA GLY A 439 18.41 32.21 13.54
C GLY A 439 19.85 31.85 13.90
N GLU A 440 20.81 31.96 12.98
CA GLU A 440 22.25 31.79 13.25
C GLU A 440 22.90 33.04 13.91
N GLY A 441 22.09 34.00 14.36
CA GLY A 441 22.55 35.29 14.90
C GLY A 441 22.44 35.50 16.42
N VAL A 442 22.13 34.48 17.24
CA VAL A 442 22.14 34.65 18.70
C VAL A 442 22.82 33.48 19.42
N PRO A 443 24.10 33.62 19.79
CA PRO A 443 24.68 32.82 20.87
C PRO A 443 24.18 33.38 22.20
N SER A 444 23.55 32.51 23.01
CA SER A 444 23.40 32.71 24.46
C SER A 444 23.73 31.42 25.18
#